data_AF-A0A0C9QNI1-F1
#
_entry.id   AF-A0A0C9QNI1-F1
#
_cell.length_a   1.000
_cell.length_b   1.000
_cell.length_c   1.000
_cell.angle_alpha   90.00
_cell.angle_beta   90.00
_cell.angle_gamma   90.00
#
_symmetry.space_group_name_H-M   'P 1'
#
loop_
_entity.id
_entity.type
_entity.pdbx_description
1 polymer ?
#
loop_
_entity_poly.entity_id
_entity_poly.type
_entity_poly.pdbx_seq_one_letter_code
_entity_poly.pdbx_strand_id
1 'polypeptide(L)'
;MSIRRGPPKHQNKFAWNPDAGRKKNEKELGGKFRPYSDITGVCGRCKDQIDWKRKYGKYKPLTEPAKCAQCGKRAVRQAYHMLCSACAKERGVCAKCSHVVDNIVGRDIEEVEAERKELEEAIKNSRERDRRTLLRAMNTNKRGETHKVLSNIKEKVQSDDESDQSKSSDDDNENNEGTEHRGESGEDIVQSGGGLQR
;
A
#
# COMPACT_ATOMS: atom_id res chain seq x y z
N MET A 1 -32.59 44.06 15.78
CA MET A 1 -32.20 43.51 14.47
C MET A 1 -32.43 42.00 14.50
N SER A 2 -33.39 41.48 13.72
CA SER A 2 -33.69 40.04 13.74
C SER A 2 -32.55 39.27 13.03
N ILE A 3 -31.85 38.45 13.80
CA ILE A 3 -30.86 37.52 13.25
C ILE A 3 -31.66 36.46 12.50
N ARG A 4 -31.60 36.50 11.16
CA ARG A 4 -32.22 35.47 10.31
C ARG A 4 -31.54 34.13 10.62
N ARG A 5 -32.20 33.29 11.42
CA ARG A 5 -31.77 31.93 11.77
C ARG A 5 -32.50 30.96 10.84
N GLY A 6 -31.86 30.62 9.72
CA GLY A 6 -32.38 29.66 8.77
C GLY A 6 -31.38 29.40 7.65
N PRO A 7 -31.48 28.25 6.96
CA PRO A 7 -30.68 28.00 5.77
C PRO A 7 -30.89 29.10 4.72
N PRO A 8 -29.88 29.39 3.89
CA PRO A 8 -30.03 30.40 2.85
C PRO A 8 -31.20 30.07 1.92
N LYS A 9 -32.02 31.09 1.59
CA LYS A 9 -33.21 30.97 0.72
C LYS A 9 -32.88 30.32 -0.63
N HIS A 10 -31.70 30.58 -1.16
CA HIS A 10 -31.17 29.93 -2.36
C HIS A 10 -30.03 29.00 -1.96
N GLN A 11 -30.28 27.70 -2.10
CA GLN A 11 -29.27 26.67 -1.91
C GLN A 11 -28.72 26.22 -3.26
N ASN A 12 -27.41 25.97 -3.33
CA ASN A 12 -26.78 25.47 -4.54
C ASN A 12 -27.25 24.03 -4.80
N LYS A 13 -27.72 23.75 -6.02
CA LYS A 13 -28.08 22.39 -6.45
C LYS A 13 -26.87 21.47 -6.61
N PHE A 14 -25.70 22.05 -6.89
CA PHE A 14 -24.46 21.33 -7.10
C PHE A 14 -23.35 21.93 -6.24
N ALA A 15 -22.44 21.08 -5.76
CA ALA A 15 -21.25 21.55 -5.06
C ALA A 15 -20.36 22.32 -6.04
N TRP A 16 -19.85 23.48 -5.62
CA TRP A 16 -18.88 24.24 -6.41
C TRP A 16 -17.62 23.40 -6.65
N ASN A 17 -17.15 23.35 -7.90
CA ASN A 17 -15.93 22.65 -8.27
C ASN A 17 -14.88 23.68 -8.74
N PRO A 18 -13.76 23.86 -8.01
CA PRO A 18 -12.70 24.81 -8.39
C PRO A 18 -12.04 24.46 -9.72
N ASP A 19 -12.04 23.18 -10.08
CA ASP A 19 -11.36 22.64 -11.26
C ASP A 19 -12.32 22.55 -12.47
N ALA A 20 -13.55 23.07 -12.34
CA ALA A 20 -14.51 23.12 -13.44
C ALA A 20 -13.90 23.88 -14.64
N GLY A 21 -13.88 23.24 -15.80
CA GLY A 21 -13.34 23.81 -17.04
C GLY A 21 -11.82 23.90 -17.12
N ARG A 22 -11.08 23.38 -16.12
CA ARG A 22 -9.61 23.41 -16.11
C ARG A 22 -9.04 22.03 -16.43
N LYS A 23 -8.20 21.93 -17.47
CA LYS A 23 -7.47 20.70 -17.78
C LYS A 23 -6.37 20.52 -16.74
N LYS A 24 -6.53 19.57 -15.82
CA LYS A 24 -5.54 19.28 -14.78
C LYS A 24 -4.39 18.49 -15.39
N ASN A 25 -3.16 18.93 -15.15
CA ASN A 25 -1.99 18.18 -15.58
C ASN A 25 -1.86 16.93 -14.69
N GLU A 26 -1.77 15.74 -15.30
CA GLU A 26 -1.77 14.48 -14.56
C GLU A 26 -0.54 14.32 -13.64
N LYS A 27 0.54 15.08 -13.90
CA LYS A 27 1.79 15.08 -13.11
C LYS A 27 1.76 15.99 -11.88
N GLU A 28 0.77 16.88 -11.78
CA GLU A 28 0.64 17.79 -10.64
C GLU A 28 0.12 17.06 -9.38
N LEU A 29 0.34 17.65 -8.20
CA LEU A 29 -0.16 17.11 -6.93
C LEU A 29 -1.67 17.01 -6.92
N GLY A 30 -2.18 15.81 -6.63
CA GLY A 30 -3.60 15.50 -6.71
C GLY A 30 -4.06 15.11 -8.13
N GLY A 31 -3.12 14.96 -9.07
CA GLY A 31 -3.34 14.33 -10.37
C GLY A 31 -3.22 12.81 -10.31
N LYS A 32 -3.50 12.15 -11.44
CA LYS A 32 -3.51 10.69 -11.56
C LYS A 32 -2.15 10.05 -11.25
N PHE A 33 -1.06 10.64 -11.73
CA PHE A 33 0.29 10.11 -11.53
C PHE A 33 0.94 10.58 -10.23
N ARG A 34 0.37 11.60 -9.58
CA ARG A 34 0.89 12.14 -8.32
C ARG A 34 -0.22 12.40 -7.32
N PRO A 35 -0.87 11.34 -6.79
CA PRO A 35 -1.96 11.47 -5.83
C PRO A 35 -1.47 12.12 -4.52
N TYR A 36 -2.40 12.66 -3.75
CA TYR A 36 -2.09 13.14 -2.40
C TYR A 36 -1.72 11.97 -1.49
N SER A 37 -0.81 12.20 -0.55
CA SER A 37 -0.53 11.27 0.54
C SER A 37 -1.78 11.04 1.39
N ASP A 38 -1.91 9.84 1.96
CA ASP A 38 -2.97 9.55 2.92
C ASP A 38 -2.85 10.48 4.15
N ILE A 39 -4.00 10.95 4.63
CA ILE A 39 -4.07 11.78 5.84
C ILE A 39 -4.12 10.82 7.03
N THR A 40 -3.01 10.77 7.79
CA THR A 40 -2.86 9.91 8.96
C THR A 40 -2.46 10.71 10.19
N GLY A 41 -2.70 10.18 11.39
CA GLY A 41 -2.28 10.81 12.65
C GLY A 41 -3.12 12.01 13.08
N VAL A 42 -4.33 12.21 12.53
CA VAL A 42 -5.21 13.34 12.87
C VAL A 42 -6.62 12.87 13.26
N CYS A 43 -7.34 13.65 14.05
CA CYS A 43 -8.74 13.37 14.37
C CYS A 43 -9.66 13.53 13.14
N GLY A 44 -10.85 12.93 13.17
CA GLY A 44 -11.83 13.00 12.08
C GLY A 44 -12.13 14.44 11.62
N ARG A 45 -12.36 15.36 12.57
CA ARG A 45 -12.58 16.79 12.26
C ARG A 45 -11.41 17.42 11.51
N CYS A 46 -10.18 17.09 11.89
CA CYS A 46 -8.98 17.64 11.24
C CYS A 46 -8.74 17.02 9.86
N LYS A 47 -9.07 15.73 9.69
CA LYS A 47 -9.08 15.09 8.38
C LYS A 47 -10.03 15.81 7.43
N ASP A 48 -11.27 16.06 7.84
CA ASP A 48 -12.27 16.73 6.99
C ASP A 48 -11.81 18.12 6.57
N GLN A 49 -11.13 18.86 7.46
CA GLN A 49 -10.55 20.16 7.11
C GLN A 49 -9.45 20.05 6.06
N ILE A 50 -8.59 19.05 6.14
CA ILE A 50 -7.51 18.83 5.17
C ILE A 50 -8.10 18.36 3.84
N ASP A 51 -9.05 17.42 3.86
CA ASP A 51 -9.75 16.91 2.68
C ASP A 51 -10.53 18.02 1.96
N TRP A 52 -11.22 18.88 2.71
CA TRP A 52 -11.85 20.06 2.15
C TRP A 52 -10.83 20.95 1.43
N LYS A 53 -9.66 21.21 2.04
CA LYS A 53 -8.61 22.00 1.37
C LYS A 53 -8.11 21.34 0.09
N ARG A 54 -7.98 20.01 0.06
CA ARG A 54 -7.59 19.24 -1.14
C ARG A 54 -8.66 19.36 -2.22
N LYS A 55 -9.92 19.12 -1.87
CA LYS A 55 -11.07 19.16 -2.79
C LYS A 55 -11.29 20.53 -3.41
N TYR A 56 -11.06 21.59 -2.64
CA TYR A 56 -11.31 22.96 -3.06
C TYR A 56 -10.06 23.72 -3.56
N GLY A 57 -8.95 23.01 -3.81
CA GLY A 57 -7.72 23.61 -4.37
C GLY A 57 -7.01 24.59 -3.42
N LYS A 58 -7.32 24.58 -2.12
CA LYS A 58 -6.73 25.45 -1.09
C LYS A 58 -5.62 24.75 -0.30
N TYR A 59 -5.23 23.53 -0.71
CA TYR A 59 -4.19 22.73 -0.07
C TYR A 59 -2.80 23.23 -0.45
N LYS A 60 -1.99 23.53 0.57
CA LYS A 60 -0.59 23.95 0.44
C LYS A 60 0.30 22.81 0.94
N PRO A 61 0.95 22.06 0.04
CA PRO A 61 1.90 21.02 0.43
C PRO A 61 3.13 21.63 1.11
N LEU A 62 3.86 20.81 1.87
CA LEU A 62 5.19 21.16 2.37
C LEU A 62 6.22 20.82 1.30
N THR A 63 7.09 21.77 0.96
CA THR A 63 8.29 21.52 0.16
C THR A 63 9.41 20.93 1.02
N GLU A 64 9.52 21.42 2.25
CA GLU A 64 10.50 20.96 3.24
C GLU A 64 9.81 20.53 4.54
N PRO A 65 10.43 19.65 5.33
CA PRO A 65 9.92 19.30 6.65
C PRO A 65 9.81 20.53 7.57
N ALA A 66 8.65 20.66 8.21
CA ALA A 66 8.39 21.71 9.19
C ALA A 66 8.89 21.32 10.60
N LYS A 67 9.07 22.34 11.45
CA LYS A 67 9.48 22.18 12.85
C LYS A 67 8.33 21.59 13.66
N CYS A 68 8.60 20.51 14.39
CA CYS A 68 7.65 19.93 15.33
C CYS A 68 7.51 20.84 16.56
N ALA A 69 6.28 21.14 16.97
CA ALA A 69 6.00 21.94 18.15
C ALA A 69 6.46 21.27 19.46
N GLN A 70 6.61 19.93 19.47
CA GLN A 70 6.98 19.18 20.66
C GLN A 70 8.49 18.94 20.77
N CYS A 71 9.12 18.29 19.79
CA CYS A 71 10.54 17.96 19.86
C CYS A 71 11.45 19.04 19.25
N GLY A 72 10.90 20.08 18.63
CA GLY A 72 11.67 21.17 18.01
C GLY A 72 12.47 20.77 16.77
N LYS A 73 12.50 19.49 16.40
CA LYS A 73 13.20 18.98 15.19
C LYS A 73 12.36 19.24 13.94
N ARG A 74 13.02 19.42 12.78
CA ARG A 74 12.35 19.51 11.46
C ARG A 74 11.92 18.13 10.97
N ALA A 75 10.92 17.54 11.63
CA ALA A 75 10.47 16.17 11.40
C ALA A 75 9.01 16.07 10.91
N VAL A 76 8.31 17.20 10.74
CA VAL A 76 6.92 17.23 10.28
C VAL A 76 6.90 17.17 8.76
N ARG A 77 6.53 16.02 8.20
CA ARG A 77 6.48 15.78 6.74
C ARG A 77 5.08 15.99 6.13
N GLN A 78 4.02 15.86 6.92
CA GLN A 78 2.65 16.04 6.45
C GLN A 78 2.23 17.51 6.59
N ALA A 79 1.53 18.03 5.57
CA ALA A 79 1.08 19.42 5.60
C ALA A 79 0.00 19.66 6.66
N TYR A 80 -0.02 20.86 7.23
CA TYR A 80 -0.93 21.28 8.30
C TYR A 80 -0.81 20.52 9.62
N HIS A 81 0.25 19.73 9.80
CA HIS A 81 0.56 19.09 11.07
C HIS A 81 1.44 20.04 11.90
N MET A 82 1.23 20.04 13.22
CA MET A 82 2.02 20.77 14.20
C MET A 82 3.03 19.84 14.89
N LEU A 83 2.70 18.54 14.98
CA LEU A 83 3.53 17.51 15.60
C LEU A 83 4.06 16.54 14.54
N CYS A 84 5.24 15.99 14.76
CA CYS A 84 5.71 14.86 13.97
C CYS A 84 4.96 13.59 14.38
N SER A 85 5.00 12.56 13.53
CA SER A 85 4.31 11.29 13.77
C SER A 85 4.73 10.64 15.10
N ALA A 86 6.02 10.63 15.42
CA ALA A 86 6.55 10.07 16.67
C ALA A 86 5.95 10.78 17.90
N CYS A 87 6.05 12.12 17.96
CA CYS A 87 5.53 12.88 19.10
C CYS A 87 4.01 12.81 19.22
N ALA A 88 3.28 12.68 18.11
CA ALA A 88 1.83 12.52 18.14
C ALA A 88 1.43 11.14 18.70
N LYS A 89 2.15 10.08 18.32
CA LYS A 89 1.94 8.72 18.84
C LYS A 89 2.30 8.59 20.31
N GLU A 90 3.48 9.07 20.71
CA GLU A 90 3.94 9.04 22.11
C GLU A 90 2.96 9.71 23.08
N ARG A 91 2.23 10.73 22.61
CA ARG A 91 1.27 11.49 23.42
C ARG A 91 -0.18 11.07 23.21
N GLY A 92 -0.47 10.24 22.21
CA GLY A 92 -1.84 9.88 21.84
C GLY A 92 -2.71 11.09 21.44
N VAL A 93 -2.14 12.07 20.74
CA VAL A 93 -2.85 13.31 20.36
C VAL A 93 -2.93 13.50 18.85
N CYS A 94 -3.92 14.25 18.40
CA CYS A 94 -4.02 14.66 17.00
C CYS A 94 -2.80 15.49 16.58
N ALA A 95 -2.11 15.08 15.52
CA ALA A 95 -0.90 15.76 15.05
C ALA A 95 -1.16 17.18 14.49
N LYS A 96 -2.41 17.53 14.18
CA LYS A 96 -2.81 18.85 13.68
C LYS A 96 -3.26 19.82 14.77
N CYS A 97 -4.17 19.41 15.65
CA CYS A 97 -4.73 20.29 16.69
C CYS A 97 -4.19 20.03 18.09
N SER A 98 -3.37 19.00 18.29
CA SER A 98 -2.76 18.64 19.58
C SER A 98 -3.76 18.33 20.70
N HIS A 99 -5.03 18.11 20.38
CA HIS A 99 -6.02 17.62 21.33
C HIS A 99 -5.94 16.09 21.44
N VAL A 100 -6.11 15.60 22.66
CA VAL A 100 -6.35 14.18 22.96
C VAL A 100 -7.69 13.81 22.31
N VAL A 101 -7.69 12.72 21.55
CA VAL A 101 -8.88 12.22 20.86
C VAL A 101 -8.86 10.70 20.93
N ASP A 102 -10.05 10.11 21.09
CA ASP A 102 -10.17 8.64 21.19
C ASP A 102 -9.89 7.96 19.85
N ASN A 103 -10.21 8.63 18.74
CA ASN A 103 -10.08 8.10 17.39
C ASN A 103 -9.16 8.97 16.53
N ILE A 104 -7.95 8.47 16.30
CA ILE A 104 -7.00 9.02 15.35
C ILE A 104 -7.16 8.30 14.02
N VAL A 105 -7.24 9.04 12.93
CA VAL A 105 -7.38 8.48 11.59
C VAL A 105 -6.03 8.04 11.05
N GLY A 106 -5.98 6.84 10.47
CA GLY A 106 -4.81 6.25 9.83
C GLY A 106 -4.48 4.90 10.45
N ARG A 107 -4.09 3.93 9.62
CA ARG A 107 -3.61 2.63 10.12
C ARG A 107 -2.22 2.77 10.69
N ASP A 108 -1.91 1.96 11.71
CA ASP A 108 -0.57 1.91 12.23
C ASP A 108 0.38 1.36 11.17
N ILE A 109 1.57 1.97 11.07
CA ILE A 109 2.57 1.57 10.06
C ILE A 109 2.93 0.10 10.26
N GLU A 110 3.03 -0.35 11.51
CA GLU A 110 3.32 -1.73 11.87
C GLU A 110 2.21 -2.70 11.44
N GLU A 111 0.94 -2.32 11.59
CA GLU A 111 -0.21 -3.12 11.13
C GLU A 111 -0.19 -3.27 9.61
N VAL A 112 0.08 -2.18 8.88
CA VAL A 112 0.20 -2.21 7.40
C VAL A 112 1.41 -3.04 6.95
N GLU A 113 2.50 -3.01 7.71
CA GLU A 113 3.68 -3.84 7.44
C GLU A 113 3.44 -5.32 7.74
N ALA A 114 2.74 -5.64 8.82
CA ALA A 114 2.33 -7.00 9.15
C ALA A 114 1.38 -7.56 8.10
N GLU A 115 0.35 -6.79 7.71
CA GLU A 115 -0.55 -7.15 6.60
C GLU A 115 0.23 -7.43 5.31
N ARG A 116 1.22 -6.59 4.97
CA ARG A 116 2.03 -6.80 3.76
C ARG A 116 2.87 -8.07 3.84
N LYS A 117 3.50 -8.35 4.99
CA LYS A 117 4.28 -9.58 5.19
C LYS A 117 3.39 -10.81 5.10
N GLU A 118 2.21 -10.80 5.73
CA GLU A 118 1.25 -11.91 5.64
C GLU A 118 0.80 -12.14 4.19
N LEU A 119 0.57 -11.07 3.42
CA LEU A 119 0.26 -11.17 1.99
C LEU A 119 1.41 -11.79 1.17
N GLU A 120 2.65 -11.39 1.44
CA GLU A 120 3.84 -11.91 0.77
C GLU A 120 4.09 -13.39 1.12
N GLU A 121 3.93 -13.77 2.39
CA GLU A 121 4.03 -15.15 2.85
C GLU A 121 2.94 -16.02 2.25
N ALA A 122 1.69 -15.54 2.20
CA ALA A 122 0.60 -16.25 1.53
C ALA A 122 0.90 -16.49 0.04
N ILE A 123 1.47 -15.51 -0.67
CA ILE A 123 1.89 -15.68 -2.07
C ILE A 123 2.98 -16.74 -2.18
N LYS A 124 3.98 -16.71 -1.29
CA LYS A 124 5.14 -17.61 -1.31
C LYS A 124 4.75 -19.06 -0.98
N ASN A 125 3.85 -19.26 -0.03
CA ASN A 125 3.39 -20.58 0.41
C ASN A 125 2.19 -21.13 -0.37
N SER A 126 1.54 -20.30 -1.20
CA SER A 126 0.40 -20.75 -2.01
C SER A 126 0.84 -21.64 -3.18
N ARG A 127 -0.01 -22.63 -3.53
CA ARG A 127 0.14 -23.41 -4.77
C ARG A 127 0.12 -22.47 -5.98
N GLU A 128 0.82 -22.82 -7.06
CA GLU A 128 0.94 -21.97 -8.26
C GLU A 128 -0.41 -21.45 -8.81
N ARG A 129 -1.46 -22.28 -8.73
CA ARG A 129 -2.83 -21.90 -9.11
C ARG A 129 -3.38 -20.75 -8.25
N ASP A 130 -3.15 -20.80 -6.95
CA ASP A 130 -3.61 -19.83 -5.96
C ASP A 130 -2.76 -18.55 -6.02
N ARG A 131 -1.44 -18.71 -6.21
CA ARG A 131 -0.51 -17.62 -6.49
C ARG A 131 -0.94 -16.77 -7.69
N ARG A 132 -1.25 -17.41 -8.82
CA ARG A 132 -1.77 -16.71 -10.02
C ARG A 132 -3.12 -16.02 -9.76
N THR A 133 -3.94 -16.60 -8.90
CA THR A 133 -5.26 -16.04 -8.56
C THR A 133 -5.13 -14.80 -7.67
N LEU A 134 -4.23 -14.84 -6.67
CA LEU A 134 -3.85 -13.69 -5.86
C LEU A 134 -3.27 -12.55 -6.71
N LEU A 135 -2.31 -12.86 -7.59
CA LEU A 135 -1.69 -11.86 -8.47
C LEU A 135 -2.70 -11.20 -9.41
N ARG A 136 -3.67 -11.95 -9.94
CA ARG A 136 -4.77 -11.38 -10.73
C ARG A 136 -5.65 -10.45 -9.89
N ALA A 137 -6.03 -10.86 -8.68
CA ALA A 137 -6.85 -10.04 -7.78
C ALA A 137 -6.13 -8.74 -7.35
N MET A 138 -4.80 -8.77 -7.20
CA MET A 138 -4.02 -7.55 -6.90
C MET A 138 -4.01 -6.55 -8.05
N ASN A 139 -3.92 -7.04 -9.29
CA ASN A 139 -3.90 -6.19 -10.48
C ASN A 139 -5.25 -5.53 -10.81
N THR A 140 -6.37 -5.99 -10.25
CA THR A 140 -7.70 -5.41 -10.51
C THR A 140 -8.02 -4.17 -9.65
N ASN A 141 -7.09 -3.67 -8.81
CA ASN A 141 -7.27 -2.51 -7.92
C ASN A 141 -8.46 -2.60 -6.92
N LYS A 142 -9.10 -3.77 -6.79
CA LYS A 142 -10.23 -3.99 -5.87
C LYS A 142 -9.74 -4.62 -4.56
N ARG A 143 -9.45 -3.78 -3.56
CA ARG A 143 -9.00 -4.19 -2.22
C ARG A 143 -9.95 -5.18 -1.50
N GLY A 144 -11.25 -5.15 -1.83
CA GLY A 144 -12.23 -6.10 -1.28
C GLY A 144 -12.13 -7.51 -1.87
N GLU A 145 -11.72 -7.63 -3.14
CA GLU A 145 -11.54 -8.94 -3.80
C GLU A 145 -10.25 -9.62 -3.31
N THR A 146 -9.17 -8.86 -3.07
CA THR A 146 -7.91 -9.41 -2.55
C THR A 146 -8.09 -10.02 -1.16
N HIS A 147 -8.78 -9.35 -0.24
CA HIS A 147 -9.02 -9.87 1.11
C HIS A 147 -9.90 -11.14 1.10
N LYS A 148 -10.88 -11.20 0.19
CA LYS A 148 -11.75 -12.36 0.01
C LYS A 148 -11.00 -13.58 -0.57
N VAL A 149 -10.10 -13.35 -1.51
CA VAL A 149 -9.27 -14.43 -2.08
C VAL A 149 -8.27 -14.96 -1.05
N LEU A 150 -7.65 -14.07 -0.25
CA LEU A 150 -6.74 -14.49 0.82
C LEU A 150 -7.41 -15.32 1.91
N SER A 151 -8.58 -14.89 2.37
CA SER A 151 -9.35 -15.64 3.38
C SER A 151 -9.71 -17.04 2.87
N ASN A 152 -10.19 -17.16 1.63
CA ASN A 152 -10.49 -18.45 1.01
C ASN A 152 -9.27 -19.37 0.86
N ILE A 153 -8.08 -18.82 0.60
CA ILE A 153 -6.83 -19.61 0.49
C ILE A 153 -6.37 -20.06 1.89
N LYS A 154 -6.50 -19.19 2.90
CA LYS A 154 -6.14 -19.51 4.30
C LYS A 154 -7.01 -20.62 4.88
N GLU A 155 -8.32 -20.58 4.62
CA GLU A 155 -9.26 -21.65 5.00
C GLU A 155 -8.90 -22.99 4.34
N LYS A 156 -8.39 -22.97 3.11
CA LYS A 156 -8.03 -24.17 2.34
C LYS A 156 -6.68 -24.77 2.73
N VAL A 157 -5.77 -23.96 3.28
CA VAL A 157 -4.49 -24.42 3.84
C VAL A 157 -4.71 -25.06 5.21
N GLN A 158 -5.69 -24.58 5.98
CA GLN A 158 -6.06 -25.16 7.29
C GLN A 158 -6.78 -26.51 7.18
N SER A 159 -7.39 -26.85 6.04
CA SER A 159 -8.03 -28.15 5.83
C SER A 159 -7.07 -29.27 5.44
N ASP A 160 -5.84 -28.95 5.01
CA ASP A 160 -4.88 -29.91 4.48
C ASP A 160 -3.85 -30.37 5.55
N ASP A 161 -3.92 -29.87 6.80
CA ASP A 161 -2.96 -30.16 7.89
C ASP A 161 -3.41 -31.25 8.89
N GLU A 162 -4.55 -31.92 8.65
CA GLU A 162 -5.05 -33.07 9.45
C GLU A 162 -5.12 -34.37 8.62
N SER A 163 -4.21 -34.55 7.67
CA SER A 163 -3.89 -35.89 7.14
C SER A 163 -2.57 -35.85 6.39
N ASP A 164 -1.49 -36.32 7.01
CA ASP A 164 -0.76 -37.52 6.57
C ASP A 164 0.51 -37.71 7.43
N GLN A 165 0.43 -38.65 8.37
CA GLN A 165 1.59 -39.18 9.08
C GLN A 165 1.60 -40.72 8.91
N SER A 166 2.68 -41.21 8.29
CA SER A 166 3.10 -42.61 8.06
C SER A 166 2.51 -43.28 6.81
N LYS A 167 3.30 -43.82 5.87
CA LYS A 167 4.45 -44.74 6.07
C LYS A 167 5.44 -44.70 4.91
N SER A 168 6.74 -44.79 5.23
CA SER A 168 7.75 -45.33 4.32
C SER A 168 7.62 -46.86 4.27
N SER A 169 7.85 -47.45 3.10
CA SER A 169 8.34 -48.82 2.90
C SER A 169 8.86 -48.91 1.48
N ASP A 170 10.16 -49.16 1.36
CA ASP A 170 10.87 -49.49 0.13
C ASP A 170 10.34 -50.78 -0.49
N ASP A 171 10.32 -50.87 -1.82
CA ASP A 171 10.54 -52.13 -2.54
C ASP A 171 11.06 -51.83 -3.96
N ASP A 172 12.31 -52.22 -4.18
CA ASP A 172 13.04 -52.22 -5.45
C ASP A 172 12.41 -53.20 -6.46
N ASN A 173 12.38 -52.85 -7.75
CA ASN A 173 12.64 -53.85 -8.79
C ASN A 173 13.11 -53.22 -10.11
N GLU A 174 14.33 -53.61 -10.49
CA GLU A 174 14.99 -53.34 -11.76
C GLU A 174 14.31 -54.09 -12.92
N ASN A 175 14.21 -53.48 -14.11
CA ASN A 175 14.76 -54.14 -15.30
C ASN A 175 14.99 -53.19 -16.48
N ASN A 176 16.06 -53.51 -17.18
CA ASN A 176 16.86 -52.72 -18.11
C ASN A 176 16.60 -53.13 -19.59
N GLU A 177 17.21 -52.34 -20.48
CA GLU A 177 17.59 -52.58 -21.88
C GLU A 177 16.67 -51.99 -22.99
N GLY A 178 17.17 -51.17 -23.93
CA GLY A 178 18.57 -50.82 -24.22
C GLY A 178 18.75 -49.65 -25.22
N THR A 179 19.95 -49.06 -25.14
CA THR A 179 20.91 -48.66 -26.20
C THR A 179 20.35 -48.05 -27.51
N GLU A 180 20.85 -46.91 -28.01
CA GLU A 180 22.18 -46.79 -28.64
C GLU A 180 22.86 -45.41 -28.47
N HIS A 181 24.19 -45.48 -28.53
CA HIS A 181 25.19 -44.47 -28.24
C HIS A 181 25.95 -44.10 -29.52
N ARG A 182 26.25 -42.79 -29.72
CA ARG A 182 27.40 -42.27 -30.49
C ARG A 182 27.59 -40.80 -30.05
N GLY A 183 28.62 -40.38 -29.30
CA GLY A 183 30.08 -40.45 -29.57
C GLY A 183 30.41 -39.49 -30.72
N GLU A 184 31.24 -38.46 -30.67
CA GLU A 184 32.40 -38.05 -29.85
C GLU A 184 32.61 -36.52 -30.05
N SER A 185 33.10 -35.80 -29.04
CA SER A 185 34.41 -35.11 -28.97
C SER A 185 34.57 -33.81 -29.78
N GLY A 186 35.25 -32.82 -29.19
CA GLY A 186 35.71 -31.63 -29.90
C GLY A 186 35.66 -30.35 -29.08
N GLU A 187 36.69 -30.17 -28.27
CA GLU A 187 37.08 -28.96 -27.56
C GLU A 187 37.32 -27.83 -28.57
N ASP A 188 36.93 -26.59 -28.28
CA ASP A 188 37.72 -25.43 -28.71
C ASP A 188 37.39 -24.16 -27.91
N ILE A 189 38.44 -23.69 -27.25
CA ILE A 189 38.60 -22.41 -26.58
C ILE A 189 38.71 -21.31 -27.64
N VAL A 190 37.93 -20.24 -27.50
CA VAL A 190 38.32 -18.93 -28.06
C VAL A 190 37.96 -17.80 -27.10
N GLN A 191 38.98 -17.32 -26.40
CA GLN A 191 39.05 -15.98 -25.85
C GLN A 191 39.03 -14.97 -26.99
N SER A 192 38.20 -13.93 -26.89
CA SER A 192 38.49 -12.65 -27.51
C SER A 192 37.96 -11.53 -26.61
N GLY A 193 38.91 -10.79 -26.04
CA GLY A 193 38.67 -9.51 -25.40
C GLY A 193 38.75 -8.34 -26.38
N GLY A 194 38.46 -7.15 -25.84
CA GLY A 194 38.71 -5.85 -26.47
C GLY A 194 37.42 -5.19 -26.99
N GLY A 195 37.07 -3.95 -26.64
CA GLY A 195 37.84 -2.96 -25.92
C GLY A 195 37.04 -1.69 -25.63
N LEU A 196 37.62 -0.88 -24.76
CA LEU A 196 37.28 0.50 -24.47
C LEU A 196 37.35 1.40 -25.71
N GLN A 197 36.48 2.42 -25.74
CA GLN A 197 36.75 3.79 -26.21
C GLN A 197 35.70 4.67 -25.51
N ARG A 198 36.11 5.47 -24.52
CA ARG A 198 36.49 6.90 -24.59
C ARG A 198 35.31 7.81 -24.92
#